data_AF-A0A928ME21-F1
#
_entry.id   AF-A0A928ME21-F1
#
_cell.length_a   1.000
_cell.length_b   1.000
_cell.length_c   1.000
_cell.angle_alpha   90.00
_cell.angle_beta   90.00
_cell.angle_gamma   90.00
#
_symmetry.space_group_name_H-M   'P 1'
#
loop_
_entity.id
_entity.type
_entity.pdbx_description
1 polymer ?
#
loop_
_entity_poly.entity_id
_entity_poly.type
_entity_poly.pdbx_seq_one_letter_code
_entity_poly.pdbx_strand_id
1 'polypeptide(L)'
;MRYAIWNKRDPVLTPVGEVLTAEQWIARYPAAGLDSITVVCAAGEINGAFFGTLGRMRDTYADMGADFSACETDRDVLDVIESFEKQLNEPAGASLQERQTAALEAIAAGTNAENVSVLDALLGEEE
;
A
#
# COMPACT_ATOMS: atom_id res chain seq x y z
N MET A 1 -9.47 6.89 0.70
CA MET A 1 -10.13 6.15 -0.39
C MET A 1 -9.37 6.35 -1.66
N ARG A 2 -8.72 5.28 -2.11
CA ARG A 2 -8.18 5.10 -3.46
C ARG A 2 -9.24 4.55 -4.40
N TYR A 3 -10.23 3.82 -3.89
CA TYR A 3 -11.26 3.15 -4.67
C TYR A 3 -12.66 3.64 -4.32
N ALA A 4 -13.57 3.58 -5.31
CA ALA A 4 -14.98 3.89 -5.15
C ALA A 4 -15.84 2.90 -5.94
N ILE A 5 -17.02 2.55 -5.40
CA ILE A 5 -18.03 1.81 -6.15
C ILE A 5 -18.65 2.75 -7.18
N TRP A 6 -18.54 2.42 -8.45
CA TRP A 6 -19.11 3.25 -9.51
C TRP A 6 -20.61 2.99 -9.63
N ASN A 7 -21.40 4.06 -9.60
CA ASN A 7 -22.86 4.00 -9.64
C ASN A 7 -23.45 3.73 -11.03
N LYS A 8 -22.59 3.53 -12.04
CA LYS A 8 -22.95 3.26 -13.45
C LYS A 8 -23.77 4.39 -14.11
N ARG A 9 -23.70 5.60 -13.56
CA ARG A 9 -24.43 6.78 -14.04
C ARG A 9 -23.50 7.96 -14.23
N ASP A 10 -22.60 8.19 -13.28
CA ASP A 10 -21.66 9.29 -13.34
C ASP A 10 -20.65 9.08 -14.46
N PRO A 11 -20.20 10.16 -15.12
CA PRO A 11 -19.20 10.08 -16.17
C PRO A 11 -17.86 9.55 -15.64
N VAL A 12 -17.08 8.98 -16.55
CA VAL A 12 -15.72 8.50 -16.28
C VAL A 12 -14.71 9.48 -16.89
N LEU A 13 -13.90 10.09 -16.04
CA LEU A 13 -12.81 10.99 -16.40
C LEU A 13 -11.50 10.20 -16.40
N THR A 14 -10.91 10.07 -17.58
CA THR A 14 -9.69 9.27 -17.77
C THR A 14 -8.43 10.12 -17.62
N PRO A 15 -7.27 9.53 -17.26
CA PRO A 15 -6.00 10.27 -17.15
C PRO A 15 -5.52 10.92 -18.45
N VAL A 16 -6.02 10.44 -19.61
CA VAL A 16 -5.68 10.99 -20.94
C VAL A 16 -6.59 12.15 -21.35
N GLY A 17 -7.52 12.56 -20.49
CA GLY A 17 -8.39 13.71 -20.70
C GLY A 17 -9.72 13.41 -21.41
N GLU A 18 -10.04 12.14 -21.70
CA GLU A 18 -11.38 11.79 -22.15
C GLU A 18 -12.37 11.86 -20.99
N VAL A 19 -13.53 12.46 -21.24
CA VAL A 19 -14.70 12.43 -20.35
C VAL A 19 -15.78 11.62 -21.05
N LEU A 20 -16.08 10.45 -20.51
CA LEU A 20 -16.98 9.49 -21.14
C LEU A 20 -18.28 9.42 -20.34
N THR A 21 -19.42 9.42 -21.03
CA THR A 21 -20.69 9.12 -20.35
C THR A 21 -20.69 7.66 -19.87
N ALA A 22 -21.60 7.32 -18.95
CA ALA A 22 -21.74 5.95 -18.49
C ALA A 22 -22.02 4.99 -19.65
N GLU A 23 -22.85 5.38 -20.62
CA GLU A 23 -23.17 4.56 -21.80
C GLU A 23 -21.94 4.35 -22.69
N GLN A 24 -21.13 5.40 -22.90
CA GLN A 24 -19.90 5.28 -23.66
C GLN A 24 -18.89 4.37 -22.94
N TRP A 25 -18.79 4.46 -21.62
CA TRP A 25 -17.93 3.59 -20.82
C TRP A 25 -18.40 2.13 -20.86
N ILE A 26 -19.70 1.88 -20.69
CA ILE A 26 -20.30 0.54 -20.79
C ILE A 26 -20.16 -0.01 -22.20
N ALA A 27 -20.27 0.81 -23.24
CA ALA A 27 -20.05 0.36 -24.62
C ALA A 27 -18.60 -0.12 -24.83
N ARG A 28 -17.62 0.50 -24.17
CA ARG A 28 -16.20 0.06 -24.17
C ARG A 28 -15.99 -1.18 -23.29
N TYR A 29 -16.68 -1.25 -22.15
CA TYR A 29 -16.55 -2.31 -21.16
C TYR A 29 -17.93 -2.89 -20.79
N PRO A 30 -18.52 -3.79 -21.60
CA PRO A 30 -19.91 -4.23 -21.43
C PRO A 30 -20.23 -4.87 -20.08
N ALA A 31 -19.24 -5.52 -19.45
CA ALA A 31 -19.37 -6.06 -18.11
C ALA A 31 -19.79 -5.00 -17.06
N ALA A 32 -19.39 -3.74 -17.27
CA ALA A 32 -19.79 -2.65 -16.37
C ALA A 32 -21.30 -2.42 -16.35
N GLY A 33 -22.00 -2.78 -17.44
CA GLY A 33 -23.46 -2.65 -17.57
C GLY A 33 -24.25 -3.80 -16.91
N LEU A 34 -23.60 -4.87 -16.44
CA LEU A 34 -24.30 -6.00 -15.82
C LEU A 34 -24.61 -5.72 -14.35
N ASP A 35 -25.87 -5.74 -13.95
CA ASP A 35 -26.30 -5.47 -12.56
C ASP A 35 -25.68 -6.43 -11.53
N SER A 36 -25.31 -7.63 -11.95
CA SER A 36 -24.60 -8.61 -11.11
C SER A 36 -23.12 -8.27 -10.85
N ILE A 37 -22.58 -7.24 -11.50
CA ILE A 37 -21.18 -6.82 -11.36
C ILE A 37 -21.13 -5.49 -10.63
N THR A 38 -20.54 -5.52 -9.43
CA THR A 38 -20.11 -4.32 -8.71
C THR A 38 -18.80 -3.81 -9.30
N VAL A 39 -18.87 -2.65 -9.96
CA VAL A 39 -17.72 -1.99 -10.59
C VAL A 39 -17.00 -1.11 -9.58
N VAL A 40 -15.67 -1.19 -9.59
CA VAL A 40 -14.79 -0.35 -8.79
C VAL A 40 -14.00 0.56 -9.71
N CYS A 41 -14.02 1.86 -9.42
CA CYS A 41 -13.23 2.88 -10.08
C CYS A 41 -12.23 3.51 -9.11
N ALA A 42 -11.30 4.33 -9.61
CA ALA A 42 -10.52 5.19 -8.74
C ALA A 42 -11.44 6.18 -8.03
N ALA A 43 -11.14 6.46 -6.77
CA ALA A 43 -11.76 7.56 -6.05
C ALA A 43 -11.08 8.89 -6.45
N GLY A 44 -11.87 9.96 -6.57
CA GLY A 44 -11.39 11.30 -6.89
C GLY A 44 -11.82 11.79 -8.27
N GLU A 45 -11.27 12.93 -8.69
CA GLU A 45 -11.67 13.64 -9.91
C GLU A 45 -11.40 12.82 -11.17
N ILE A 46 -10.25 12.12 -11.23
CA ILE A 46 -9.89 11.22 -12.33
C ILE A 46 -10.29 9.79 -11.95
N ASN A 47 -11.60 9.53 -11.91
CA ASN A 47 -12.16 8.24 -11.50
C ASN A 47 -11.84 7.09 -12.47
N GLY A 48 -11.46 7.38 -13.72
CA GLY A 48 -11.04 6.39 -14.72
C GLY A 48 -9.59 5.92 -14.58
N ALA A 49 -8.84 6.36 -13.56
CA ALA A 49 -7.46 5.93 -13.33
C ALA A 49 -7.33 4.44 -12.93
N PHE A 50 -8.42 3.85 -12.43
CA PHE A 50 -8.53 2.43 -12.12
C PHE A 50 -9.91 1.93 -12.55
N PHE A 51 -9.98 0.70 -13.06
CA PHE A 51 -11.23 0.03 -13.38
C PHE A 51 -11.11 -1.47 -13.09
N GLY A 52 -12.00 -1.97 -12.23
CA GLY A 52 -12.02 -3.37 -11.82
C GLY A 52 -13.39 -3.80 -11.32
N THR A 53 -13.47 -5.03 -10.79
CA THR A 53 -14.69 -5.56 -10.18
C THR A 53 -14.42 -5.93 -8.74
N LEU A 54 -15.38 -5.63 -7.85
CA LEU A 54 -15.20 -5.83 -6.41
C LEU A 54 -14.99 -7.31 -6.07
N GLY A 55 -15.74 -8.21 -6.71
CA GLY A 55 -15.60 -9.65 -6.51
C GLY A 55 -14.17 -10.14 -6.81
N ARG A 56 -13.60 -9.73 -7.95
CA ARG A 56 -12.23 -10.13 -8.31
C ARG A 56 -11.19 -9.54 -7.36
N MET A 57 -11.37 -8.29 -6.94
CA MET A 57 -10.48 -7.66 -5.97
C MET A 57 -10.52 -8.41 -4.64
N ARG A 58 -11.73 -8.70 -4.11
CA ARG A 58 -11.92 -9.48 -2.88
C ARG A 58 -11.20 -10.82 -2.94
N ASP A 59 -11.41 -11.60 -4.01
CA ASP A 59 -10.77 -12.91 -4.17
C ASP A 59 -9.25 -12.79 -4.18
N THR A 60 -8.72 -11.83 -4.94
CA THR A 60 -7.26 -11.60 -5.05
C THR A 60 -6.65 -11.26 -3.69
N TYR A 61 -7.28 -10.36 -2.93
CA TYR A 61 -6.77 -9.97 -1.62
C TYR A 61 -6.99 -11.04 -0.55
N ALA A 62 -8.06 -11.83 -0.65
CA ALA A 62 -8.27 -12.99 0.22
C ALA A 62 -7.17 -14.04 0.01
N ASP A 63 -6.79 -14.32 -1.24
CA ASP A 63 -5.66 -15.20 -1.58
C ASP A 63 -4.33 -14.69 -1.01
N MET A 64 -4.20 -13.37 -0.84
CA MET A 64 -3.03 -12.72 -0.22
C MET A 64 -3.08 -12.70 1.31
N GLY A 65 -4.21 -13.08 1.92
CA GLY A 65 -4.38 -13.16 3.38
C GLY A 65 -5.16 -12.00 4.01
N ALA A 66 -5.83 -11.15 3.23
CA ALA A 66 -6.76 -10.16 3.77
C ALA A 66 -8.01 -10.85 4.37
N ASP A 67 -8.43 -10.41 5.55
CA ASP A 67 -9.60 -10.94 6.24
C ASP A 67 -10.86 -10.09 5.98
N PHE A 68 -11.85 -10.71 5.35
CA PHE A 68 -13.14 -10.08 5.01
C PHE A 68 -14.31 -10.62 5.85
N SER A 69 -14.04 -11.41 6.90
CA SER A 69 -15.09 -12.09 7.68
C SER A 69 -16.06 -11.14 8.39
N ALA A 70 -15.64 -9.90 8.68
CA ALA A 70 -16.45 -8.86 9.31
C ALA A 70 -17.11 -7.88 8.32
N CYS A 71 -16.94 -8.07 7.00
CA CYS A 71 -17.53 -7.17 6.01
C CYS A 71 -19.03 -7.46 5.84
N GLU A 72 -19.86 -6.41 5.94
CA GLU A 72 -21.30 -6.50 5.70
C GLU A 72 -21.72 -5.78 4.41
N THR A 73 -20.87 -4.87 3.93
CA THR A 73 -21.12 -4.03 2.77
C THR A 73 -19.96 -4.04 1.78
N ASP A 74 -20.24 -3.69 0.53
CA ASP A 74 -19.21 -3.47 -0.50
C ASP A 74 -18.17 -2.41 -0.08
N ARG A 75 -18.60 -1.46 0.77
CA ARG A 75 -17.72 -0.43 1.31
C ARG A 75 -16.70 -1.01 2.29
N ASP A 76 -17.14 -1.92 3.16
CA ASP A 76 -16.26 -2.60 4.11
C ASP A 76 -15.18 -3.40 3.39
N VAL A 77 -15.54 -4.06 2.28
CA VAL A 77 -14.59 -4.80 1.45
C VAL A 77 -13.51 -3.87 0.90
N LEU A 78 -13.87 -2.71 0.36
CA LEU A 78 -12.89 -1.72 -0.11
C LEU A 78 -12.00 -1.21 1.03
N ASP A 79 -12.56 -1.00 2.23
CA ASP A 79 -11.79 -0.52 3.37
C ASP A 79 -10.77 -1.54 3.88
N VAL A 80 -11.15 -2.83 3.90
CA VAL A 80 -10.20 -3.92 4.19
C VAL A 80 -9.08 -3.95 3.14
N ILE A 81 -9.42 -3.87 1.85
CA ILE A 81 -8.42 -3.87 0.77
C ILE A 81 -7.45 -2.70 0.91
N GLU A 82 -7.95 -1.47 1.09
CA GLU A 82 -7.09 -0.29 1.20
C GLU A 82 -6.19 -0.35 2.44
N SER A 83 -6.73 -0.82 3.56
CA SER A 83 -5.96 -1.03 4.79
C SER A 83 -4.85 -2.07 4.60
N PHE A 84 -5.16 -3.19 3.94
CA PHE A 84 -4.21 -4.25 3.65
C PHE A 84 -3.12 -3.77 2.67
N GLU A 85 -3.48 -3.11 1.57
CA GLU A 85 -2.54 -2.49 0.65
C GLU A 85 -1.64 -1.46 1.34
N LYS A 86 -2.19 -0.69 2.30
CA LYS A 86 -1.38 0.26 3.08
C LYS A 86 -0.34 -0.48 3.92
N GLN A 87 -0.74 -1.54 4.63
CA GLN A 87 0.17 -2.37 5.43
C GLN A 87 1.28 -3.01 4.59
N LEU A 88 0.95 -3.51 3.39
CA LEU A 88 1.94 -4.08 2.47
C LEU A 88 2.96 -3.05 1.96
N ASN A 89 2.55 -1.78 1.86
CA ASN A 89 3.42 -0.69 1.42
C ASN A 89 4.13 0.02 2.59
N GLU A 90 3.87 -0.38 3.84
CA GLU A 90 4.67 0.11 4.96
C GLU A 90 6.10 -0.41 4.81
N PRO A 91 7.12 0.44 5.03
CA PRO A 91 8.50 -0.01 5.01
C PRO A 91 8.65 -1.21 5.92
N ALA A 92 9.22 -2.30 5.40
CA ALA A 92 9.62 -3.40 6.25
C ALA A 92 10.57 -2.81 7.32
N GLY A 93 10.11 -2.77 8.57
CA GLY A 93 10.96 -2.34 9.68
C GLY A 93 12.22 -3.20 9.72
N ALA A 94 13.31 -2.66 10.28
CA ALA A 94 14.56 -3.39 10.37
C ALA A 94 14.33 -4.81 10.91
N SER A 95 14.74 -5.80 10.13
CA SER A 95 14.71 -7.20 10.52
C SER A 95 15.47 -7.39 11.84
N LEU A 96 15.20 -8.50 12.53
CA LEU A 96 15.94 -8.83 13.74
C LEU A 96 17.46 -8.85 13.46
N GLN A 97 17.85 -9.35 12.29
CA GLN A 97 19.24 -9.43 11.88
C GLN A 97 19.85 -8.05 11.64
N GLU A 98 19.16 -7.14 10.96
CA GLU A 98 19.61 -5.75 10.78
C GLU A 98 19.73 -5.02 12.12
N ARG A 99 18.80 -5.26 13.05
CA ARG A 99 18.88 -4.72 14.41
C ARG A 99 20.07 -5.28 15.19
N GLN A 100 20.36 -6.57 15.05
CA GLN A 100 21.53 -7.20 15.68
C GLN A 100 22.84 -6.69 15.09
N THR A 101 22.94 -6.57 13.77
CA THR A 101 24.12 -6.00 13.10
C THR A 101 24.36 -4.56 13.55
N ALA A 102 23.32 -3.72 13.54
CA ALA A 102 23.45 -2.33 13.99
C ALA A 102 23.87 -2.22 15.46
N ALA A 103 23.36 -3.10 16.34
CA ALA A 103 23.76 -3.14 17.75
C ALA A 103 25.23 -3.58 17.91
N LEU A 104 25.68 -4.57 17.14
CA LEU A 104 27.06 -5.04 17.16
C LEU A 104 28.03 -3.98 16.63
N GLU A 105 27.66 -3.27 15.56
CA GLU A 105 28.44 -2.15 15.02
C GLU A 105 28.57 -1.02 16.04
N ALA A 106 27.49 -0.68 16.76
CA ALA A 106 27.51 0.34 17.80
C ALA A 106 28.42 -0.04 18.98
N ILE A 107 28.39 -1.31 19.41
CA ILE A 107 29.27 -1.81 20.46
C ILE A 107 30.73 -1.76 20.00
N ALA A 108 31.04 -2.25 18.80
CA ALA A 108 32.39 -2.24 18.26
C ALA A 108 32.96 -0.82 18.10
N ALA A 109 32.13 0.13 17.65
CA ALA A 109 32.52 1.54 17.54
C ALA A 109 32.81 2.16 18.91
N GLY A 110 31.96 1.88 19.92
CA GLY A 110 32.17 2.33 21.30
C GLY A 110 33.47 1.80 21.89
N THR A 111 33.71 0.49 21.80
CA THR A 111 34.94 -0.15 22.31
C THR A 111 36.19 0.38 21.59
N ASN A 112 36.12 0.66 20.29
CA ASN A 112 37.25 1.23 19.56
C ASN A 112 37.56 2.65 20.05
N ALA A 113 36.55 3.49 20.28
CA ALA A 113 36.74 4.84 20.81
C ALA A 113 37.34 4.83 22.22
N GLU A 114 36.90 3.92 23.10
CA GLU A 114 37.47 3.74 24.44
C GLU A 114 38.92 3.26 24.40
N ASN A 115 39.26 2.30 23.53
CA ASN A 115 40.62 1.81 23.41
C ASN A 115 41.59 2.89 22.90
N VAL A 116 41.16 3.71 21.95
CA VAL A 116 41.96 4.82 21.43
C VAL A 116 42.23 5.86 22.52
N SER A 117 41.24 6.19 23.36
CA SER A 117 41.43 7.17 24.43
C SER A 117 42.36 6.66 25.54
N VAL A 118 42.30 5.37 25.87
CA VAL A 118 43.24 4.76 26.84
C VAL A 118 44.67 4.74 26.28
N LEU A 119 44.85 4.42 25.00
CA LEU A 119 46.16 4.47 24.34
C LEU A 119 46.75 5.88 24.35
N ASP A 120 45.94 6.89 24.05
CA ASP A 120 46.37 8.30 24.05
C ASP A 120 46.77 8.77 25.46
N ALA A 121 46.02 8.37 26.49
CA ALA A 121 46.35 8.67 27.88
C ALA A 121 47.67 8.01 28.33
N LEU A 122 47.91 6.75 27.94
CA LEU A 122 49.14 6.04 28.28
C LEU A 122 50.38 6.59 27.56
N LEU A 123 50.21 7.13 26.36
CA LEU A 123 51.31 7.72 25.56
C LEU A 123 51.55 9.20 25.87
N GLY A 124 50.56 9.91 26.41
CA GLY A 124 50.66 11.31 26.80
C GLY A 124 51.29 11.56 28.19
N GLU A 125 51.52 10.53 28.99
CA GLU A 125 52.17 10.63 30.30
C GLU A 125 53.72 10.57 30.24
N GLU A 126 54.34 10.49 29.05
CA GLU A 126 55.80 10.41 28.86
C GLU A 126 56.51 11.75 28.51
N GLU A 127 55.90 12.92 28.75
CA GLU A 127 56.57 14.24 28.55
C GLU A 127 56.99 14.93 29.87
#